data_AF-A0A972MK89-F1
#
_entry.id   AF-A0A972MK89-F1
#
_cell.length_a   1.000
_cell.length_b   1.000
_cell.length_c   1.000
_cell.angle_alpha   90.00
_cell.angle_beta   90.00
_cell.angle_gamma   90.00
#
_symmetry.space_group_name_H-M   'P 1'
#
loop_
_entity.id
_entity.type
_entity.pdbx_description
1 polymer ?
#
loop_
_entity_poly.entity_id
_entity_poly.type
_entity_poly.pdbx_seq_one_letter_code
_entity_poly.pdbx_strand_id
1 'polypeptide(L)' 'YINLNNILAIELQEPTTDLYDEVYKWAFYTISPHNNVFYSQVFNSREEAIAWFEEVLGEYVGKKV' A
#
# COMPACT_ATOMS: atom_id res chain seq x y z
N TYR A 1 -6.05 -9.33 5.38
CA TYR A 1 -6.49 -9.72 4.03
C TYR A 1 -7.02 -8.49 3.32
N ILE A 2 -6.41 -8.12 2.18
CA ILE A 2 -6.86 -7.00 1.34
C ILE A 2 -7.74 -7.60 0.23
N ASN A 3 -9.00 -7.18 0.12
CA ASN A 3 -9.86 -7.58 -0.99
C ASN A 3 -9.63 -6.61 -2.17
N LEU A 4 -8.85 -7.03 -3.16
CA LEU A 4 -8.48 -6.23 -4.33
C LEU A 4 -9.69 -5.78 -5.17
N ASN A 5 -10.79 -6.54 -5.19
CA ASN A 5 -12.00 -6.16 -5.94
C ASN A 5 -12.67 -4.89 -5.40
N ASN A 6 -12.35 -4.50 -4.17
CA ASN A 6 -12.90 -3.32 -3.53
C ASN A 6 -11.92 -2.14 -3.52
N ILE A 7 -10.72 -2.31 -4.09
CA ILE A 7 -9.72 -1.24 -4.18
C ILE A 7 -9.96 -0.41 -5.43
N LEU A 8 -10.08 0.90 -5.23
CA LEU A 8 -10.21 1.89 -6.29
C LEU A 8 -8.86 2.43 -6.75
N ALA A 9 -7.97 2.68 -5.79
CA ALA A 9 -6.67 3.28 -6.04
C ALA A 9 -5.67 2.82 -4.99
N ILE A 10 -4.40 2.83 -5.38
CA ILE A 10 -3.28 2.53 -4.52
C ILE A 10 -2.26 3.65 -4.70
N GLU A 11 -1.75 4.19 -3.61
CA GLU A 11 -0.79 5.29 -3.61
C GLU A 11 0.32 5.02 -2.60
N LEU A 12 1.58 5.25 -2.99
CA LEU A 12 2.67 5.30 -2.04
C LEU A 12 2.65 6.68 -1.39
N GLN A 13 2.31 6.75 -0.12
CA GLN A 13 2.45 7.99 0.62
C GLN A 13 3.92 8.29 0.81
N GLU A 14 4.36 9.37 0.16
CA GLU A 14 5.66 9.97 0.41
C GLU A 14 5.64 10.63 1.80
N PRO A 15 6.74 10.53 2.57
CA PRO A 15 6.79 11.04 3.93
C PRO A 15 6.47 12.54 3.94
N THR A 16 5.47 12.93 4.72
CA THR A 16 5.30 14.33 5.09
C THR A 16 6.45 14.72 5.99
N THR A 17 7.12 15.83 5.65
CA THR A 17 8.35 16.38 6.21
C THR A 17 8.25 16.88 7.66
N ASP A 18 7.57 16.14 8.53
CA ASP A 18 7.53 16.40 9.96
C ASP A 18 8.40 15.39 10.70
N LEU A 19 9.68 15.76 10.79
CA LEU A 19 10.58 15.46 11.90
C LEU A 19 10.79 13.98 12.25
N TYR A 20 11.91 13.48 11.74
CA TYR A 20 12.82 12.45 12.30
C TYR A 20 12.99 11.10 11.61
N ASP A 21 12.11 10.63 10.73
CA ASP A 21 12.41 9.49 9.86
C ASP A 21 11.51 9.52 8.62
N GLU A 22 12.10 9.43 7.42
CA GLU A 22 11.36 9.29 6.16
C GLU A 22 10.68 7.92 6.12
N VAL A 23 9.40 7.88 6.48
CA VAL A 23 8.62 6.65 6.48
C VAL A 23 7.67 6.56 5.29
N TYR A 24 7.70 5.42 4.61
CA TYR A 24 6.89 5.13 3.44
C TYR A 24 5.77 4.15 3.80
N LYS A 25 4.56 4.37 3.26
CA LYS A 25 3.41 3.48 3.45
C LYS A 25 2.55 3.46 2.19
N TRP A 26 1.98 2.32 1.85
CA TRP A 26 0.97 2.21 0.80
C TRP A 26 -0.41 2.48 1.36
N ALA A 27 -1.14 3.42 0.76
CA ALA A 27 -2.55 3.67 0.99
C ALA A 27 -3.38 2.92 -0.05
N PHE A 28 -4.33 2.12 0.40
CA PHE A 28 -5.29 1.38 -0.41
C PHE A 28 -6.67 2.00 -0.23
N TYR A 29 -7.12 2.74 -1.24
CA TYR A 29 -8.41 3.40 -1.22
C TYR A 29 -9.51 2.44 -1.65
N THR A 30 -10.60 2.37 -0.89
CA THR A 30 -11.70 1.42 -1.13
C THR A 30 -13.06 2.12 -1.20
N ILE A 31 -14.03 1.44 -1.81
CA ILE A 31 -15.44 1.86 -1.83
C ILE A 31 -16.19 1.64 -0.51
N SER A 32 -15.52 1.14 0.55
CA SER A 32 -16.19 0.75 1.78
C SER A 32 -16.70 1.97 2.55
N PRO A 33 -18.01 2.06 2.89
CA PRO A 33 -18.60 3.23 3.54
C PRO A 33 -18.08 3.51 4.96
N HIS A 34 -17.32 2.58 5.54
CA HIS A 34 -16.80 2.68 6.91
C HIS A 34 -15.29 2.84 6.99
N ASN A 35 -14.55 2.50 5.94
CA ASN A 35 -13.08 2.62 5.89
C ASN A 35 -12.63 2.80 4.45
N ASN A 36 -12.57 4.06 4.03
CA ASN A 36 -12.21 4.42 2.67
C ASN A 36 -10.72 4.20 2.38
N VAL A 37 -9.88 4.05 3.40
CA VAL A 37 -8.42 3.88 3.25
C VAL A 37 -7.89 2.84 4.22
N PHE A 38 -7.08 1.92 3.70
CA PHE A 38 -6.25 1.01 4.50
C PHE A 38 -4.78 1.35 4.26
N TYR A 39 -3.96 1.36 5.30
CA TYR A 39 -2.53 1.58 5.18
C TYR A 39 -1.76 0.26 5.33
N SER A 40 -0.70 0.08 4.55
CA SER A 40 0.25 -1.03 4.72
C SER A 40 1.06 -0.87 6.02
N GLN A 41 1.98 -1.82 6.22
CA GLN A 41 3.11 -1.62 7.12
C GLN A 41 3.96 -0.41 6.73
N VAL A 42 4.78 0.03 7.68
CA VAL A 42 5.70 1.17 7.53
C VAL A 42 7.04 0.67 7.03
N PHE A 43 7.62 1.40 6.08
CA PHE A 43 8.94 1.14 5.53
C PHE A 43 9.85 2.33 5.78
N ASN A 44 11.15 2.06 5.95
CA ASN A 44 12.15 3.10 6.19
C ASN A 44 12.85 3.54 4.89
N SER A 45 12.48 2.94 3.76
CA SER A 45 12.95 3.33 2.43
C SER A 45 11.87 3.10 1.38
N ARG A 46 11.96 3.87 0.29
CA ARG A 46 11.09 3.73 -0.88
C ARG A 46 11.28 2.37 -1.54
N GLU A 47 12.53 1.91 -1.63
CA GLU A 47 12.90 0.65 -2.26
C GLU A 47 12.29 -0.55 -1.54
N GLU A 48 12.32 -0.57 -0.21
CA GLU A 48 11.66 -1.63 0.59
C GLU A 48 10.15 -1.62 0.39
N ALA A 49 9.53 -0.43 0.35
CA ALA A 49 8.10 -0.30 0.12
C ALA A 49 7.71 -0.84 -1.26
N ILE A 50 8.49 -0.53 -2.31
CA ILE A 50 8.26 -1.02 -3.67
C ILE A 50 8.47 -2.54 -3.76
N ALA A 51 9.58 -3.06 -3.22
CA ALA A 51 9.87 -4.49 -3.27
C ALA A 51 8.77 -5.32 -2.59
N TRP A 52 8.29 -4.88 -1.41
CA TRP A 52 7.16 -5.50 -0.74
C TRP A 52 5.89 -5.45 -1.59
N PHE A 53 5.61 -4.31 -2.23
CA PHE A 53 4.42 -4.15 -3.05
C PHE A 53 4.44 -5.07 -4.28
N GLU A 54 5.59 -5.21 -4.93
CA GLU A 54 5.81 -6.12 -6.05
C GLU A 54 5.71 -7.59 -5.64
N GLU A 55 6.21 -7.97 -4.46
CA GLU A 55 6.05 -9.32 -3.93
C GLU A 55 4.56 -9.62 -3.67
N VAL A 56 3.91 -8.73 -2.92
CA VAL A 56 2.50 -8.89 -2.53
C VAL A 56 1.61 -8.91 -3.76
N LEU A 57 1.65 -7.91 -4.64
CA LEU A 57 0.84 -7.91 -5.85
C LEU A 57 1.30 -8.94 -6.89
N GLY A 58 2.60 -9.25 -6.97
CA GLY A 58 3.12 -10.29 -7.86
C GLY A 58 2.50 -11.65 -7.54
N GLU A 59 2.31 -11.97 -6.26
CA GLU A 59 1.58 -13.17 -5.83
C GLU A 59 0.09 -13.15 -6.21
N TYR A 60 -0.54 -11.96 -6.27
CA TYR A 60 -1.96 -11.82 -6.64
C TYR A 60 -2.20 -11.76 -8.15
N VAL A 61 -1.32 -11.13 -8.93
CA VAL A 61 -1.42 -11.00 -10.39
C VAL A 61 -0.91 -12.27 -11.10
N GLY A 62 0.06 -12.97 -10.50
CA GLY A 62 0.58 -14.25 -11.00
C GLY A 62 -0.39 -15.42 -10.84
N LYS A 63 -1.33 -15.35 -9.90
CA LYS A 63 -2.50 -16.25 -9.84
C LYS A 63 -3.59 -15.75 -10.79
N LYS A 64 -3.36 -15.91 -12.08
CA LYS A 64 -4.48 -15.97 -13.04
C LYS A 64 -5.39 -17.13 -12.60
N VAL A 65 -6.57 -16.77 -12.08
CA VAL A 65 -7.75 -17.64 -12.03
C VAL A 65 -8.19 -17.95 -13.45
#